data_AF-A0A1F9PYX9-F1
#
_entry.id   AF-A0A1F9PYX9-F1
#
_cell.length_a   1.000
_cell.length_b   1.000
_cell.length_c   1.000
_cell.angle_alpha   90.00
_cell.angle_beta   90.00
_cell.angle_gamma   90.00
#
_symmetry.space_group_name_H-M   'P 1'
#
loop_
_entity.id
_entity.type
_entity.pdbx_description
1 polymer ?
#
loop_
_entity_poly.entity_id
_entity_poly.type
_entity_poly.pdbx_seq_one_letter_code
_entity_poly.pdbx_strand_id
1 'polypeptide(L)' 'MNNWTWVFRWRKKEGKEEEARETTAKVRKHWEEIALDQGLDPAKNVTLQEFDQEIRVGISEEMDEDFSLGGGGNI' A
#
# COMPACT_ATOMS: atom_id res chain seq x y z
N MET A 1 6.89 -16.39 7.35
CA MET A 1 5.71 -15.94 6.58
C MET A 1 5.77 -14.43 6.61
N ASN A 2 5.97 -13.75 5.48
CA ASN A 2 5.98 -12.28 5.47
C ASN A 2 4.55 -11.82 5.75
N ASN A 3 4.33 -11.25 6.93
CA ASN A 3 3.06 -10.68 7.30
C ASN A 3 2.97 -9.29 6.65
N TRP A 4 1.89 -9.01 5.95
CA TRP A 4 1.67 -7.73 5.27
C TRP A 4 0.60 -6.95 6.03
N THR A 5 0.90 -5.71 6.40
CA THR A 5 -0.09 -4.78 6.93
C THR A 5 -0.81 -4.10 5.78
N TRP A 6 -2.13 -4.35 5.66
CA TRP A 6 -2.96 -3.78 4.60
C TRP A 6 -3.38 -2.35 4.94
N VAL A 7 -2.67 -1.38 4.37
CA VAL A 7 -2.86 0.05 4.63
C VAL A 7 -3.87 0.72 3.70
N PHE A 8 -4.15 0.12 2.54
CA PHE A 8 -5.15 0.66 1.61
C PHE A 8 -5.95 -0.43 0.92
N ARG A 9 -7.24 -0.16 0.75
CA ARG A 9 -8.23 -1.02 0.10
C ARG A 9 -9.09 -0.22 -0.86
N TRP A 10 -9.11 -0.63 -2.13
CA TRP A 10 -10.07 -0.12 -3.10
C TRP A 10 -10.97 -1.24 -3.61
N ARG A 11 -12.29 -1.10 -3.45
CA ARG A 11 -13.26 -2.04 -4.04
C ARG A 11 -13.50 -1.67 -5.51
N LYS A 12 -13.31 -2.65 -6.40
CA LYS A 12 -13.65 -2.51 -7.82
C LYS A 12 -15.15 -2.28 -7.95
N LYS A 13 -15.53 -1.18 -8.62
CA LYS A 13 -16.91 -0.92 -9.04
C LYS A 13 -16.97 -1.16 -10.54
N GLU A 14 -18.08 -1.70 -11.03
CA GLU A 14 -18.31 -1.89 -12.47
C GLU A 14 -18.10 -0.56 -13.21
N GLY A 15 -17.27 -0.59 -14.26
CA GLY A 15 -16.92 0.58 -15.07
C GLY A 15 -15.85 1.51 -14.46
N LYS A 16 -15.27 1.19 -13.29
CA LYS A 16 -14.21 1.99 -12.62
C LYS A 16 -12.92 1.20 -12.38
N GLU A 17 -12.65 0.17 -13.19
CA GLU A 17 -11.45 -0.66 -13.04
C GLU A 17 -10.16 0.13 -13.31
N GLU A 18 -10.19 1.02 -14.29
CA GLU A 18 -9.04 1.88 -14.62
C GLU A 18 -8.77 2.89 -13.49
N GLU A 19 -9.81 3.54 -12.96
CA GLU A 19 -9.71 4.42 -11.79
C GLU A 19 -9.18 3.69 -10.55
N ALA A 20 -9.61 2.43 -10.34
CA ALA A 20 -9.11 1.58 -9.26
C ALA A 20 -7.60 1.32 -9.40
N ARG A 21 -7.14 1.03 -10.62
CA ARG A 21 -5.72 0.80 -10.91
C ARG A 21 -4.88 2.06 -10.76
N GLU A 22 -5.33 3.19 -11.30
CA GLU A 22 -4.62 4.46 -11.16
C GLU A 22 -4.51 4.90 -9.69
N THR A 23 -5.60 4.77 -8.93
CA THR A 23 -5.63 5.15 -7.52
C THR A 23 -4.68 4.26 -6.71
N THR A 24 -4.75 2.93 -6.91
CA THR A 24 -3.85 2.02 -6.19
C THR A 24 -2.39 2.14 -6.62
N ALA A 25 -2.12 2.46 -7.89
CA ALA A 25 -0.77 2.77 -8.34
C ALA A 25 -0.21 4.03 -7.66
N LYS A 26 -1.03 5.09 -7.50
CA LYS A 26 -0.64 6.30 -6.77
C LYS A 26 -0.34 6.00 -5.30
N VAL A 27 -1.21 5.26 -4.64
CA VAL A 27 -1.02 4.88 -3.22
C VAL A 27 0.21 4.00 -3.05
N ARG A 28 0.41 3.02 -3.94
CA ARG A 28 1.62 2.19 -3.94
C ARG A 28 2.87 3.05 -4.07
N LYS A 29 2.91 3.96 -5.05
CA LYS A 29 4.06 4.84 -5.26
C LYS A 29 4.36 5.71 -4.03
N HIS A 30 3.32 6.23 -3.38
CA HIS A 30 3.47 6.99 -2.13
C HIS A 30 4.15 6.16 -1.03
N TRP A 31 3.75 4.90 -0.86
CA TRP A 31 4.40 4.00 0.09
C TRP A 31 5.82 3.61 -0.34
N GLU A 32 6.07 3.47 -1.64
CA GLU A 32 7.43 3.24 -2.15
C GLU A 32 8.36 4.43 -1.83
N GLU A 33 7.87 5.66 -1.92
CA GLU A 33 8.61 6.87 -1.52
C GLU A 33 8.89 6.89 -0.01
N ILE A 34 7.91 6.55 0.84
CA ILE A 34 8.10 6.45 2.29
C ILE A 34 9.15 5.39 2.64
N ALA A 35 9.13 4.23 1.96
CA ALA A 35 10.13 3.18 2.16
C ALA A 35 11.54 3.70 1.87
N LEU A 36 11.72 4.45 0.77
CA LEU A 36 13.01 5.06 0.43
C LEU A 36 13.46 6.09 1.47
N ASP A 37 12.54 6.91 1.98
CA ASP A 37 12.84 7.91 3.01
C ASP A 37 13.31 7.26 4.33
N GLN A 38 12.81 6.07 4.63
CA GLN A 38 13.25 5.24 5.76
C GLN A 38 14.53 4.43 5.48
N GLY A 39 15.06 4.49 4.26
CA GLY A 39 16.23 3.70 3.84
C GLY A 39 15.95 2.24 3.55
N LEU A 40 14.67 1.89 3.38
CA LEU A 40 14.19 0.54 3.08
C LEU A 40 14.07 0.31 1.57
N ASP A 41 14.12 -0.96 1.15
CA ASP A 41 13.90 -1.36 -0.24
C ASP A 41 12.39 -1.45 -0.53
N PRO A 42 11.82 -0.58 -1.39
CA PRO A 42 10.39 -0.57 -1.67
C PRO A 42 9.89 -1.89 -2.26
N ALA A 43 10.72 -2.57 -3.05
CA ALA A 43 10.33 -3.83 -3.68
C ALA A 43 10.18 -4.98 -2.66
N LYS A 44 10.76 -4.83 -1.47
CA LYS A 44 10.63 -5.77 -0.35
C LYS A 44 9.59 -5.35 0.69
N ASN A 45 9.30 -4.05 0.75
CA ASN A 45 8.50 -3.45 1.82
C ASN A 45 7.12 -2.96 1.39
N VAL A 46 6.84 -2.89 0.08
CA VAL A 46 5.53 -2.49 -0.46
C VAL A 46 5.04 -3.56 -1.43
N THR A 47 3.78 -3.95 -1.29
CA THR A 47 3.11 -4.91 -2.18
C THR A 47 1.76 -4.41 -2.65
N LEU A 48 1.38 -4.82 -3.87
CA LEU A 48 0.05 -4.60 -4.41
C LEU A 48 -0.54 -5.95 -4.77
N GLN A 49 -1.73 -6.23 -4.21
CA GLN A 49 -2.45 -7.46 -4.47
C GLN A 49 -3.80 -7.15 -5.09
N GLU A 50 -3.98 -7.58 -6.35
CA GLU A 50 -5.23 -7.48 -7.07
C GLU A 50 -6.06 -8.75 -6.83
N PHE A 51 -7.30 -8.56 -6.37
CA PHE A 51 -8.31 -9.58 -6.20
C PHE A 51 -9.48 -9.33 -7.18
N ASP A 52 -10.42 -10.28 -7.27
CA ASP A 52 -11.56 -10.18 -8.19
C ASP A 52 -12.42 -8.93 -7.93
N GLN A 53 -12.62 -8.57 -6.66
CA GLN A 53 -13.51 -7.47 -6.27
C GLN A 53 -12.80 -6.26 -5.67
N GLU A 54 -11.48 -6.33 -5.48
CA GLU A 54 -10.72 -5.27 -4.82
C GLU A 54 -9.25 -5.28 -5.19
N ILE A 55 -8.60 -4.16 -4.98
CA ILE A 55 -7.14 -4.04 -5.05
C ILE A 55 -6.69 -3.54 -3.68
N ARG A 56 -5.65 -4.17 -3.13
CA ARG A 56 -5.09 -3.83 -1.83
C ARG A 56 -3.63 -3.44 -1.97
N VAL A 57 -3.20 -2.46 -1.18
CA VAL A 57 -1.80 -2.11 -0.99
C VAL A 57 -1.40 -2.51 0.42
N GLY A 58 -0.32 -3.27 0.53
CA GLY A 58 0.24 -3.73 1.79
C GLY A 58 1.65 -3.21 1.97
N ILE A 59 2.02 -2.98 3.22
CA ILE A 59 3.40 -2.68 3.62
C ILE A 59 3.93 -3.78 4.54
N SER A 60 5.24 -3.94 4.62
CA SER A 60 5.88 -4.85 5.57
C SER A 60 5.63 -4.41 7.02
N GLU A 61 5.76 -5.35 7.95
CA GLU A 61 5.75 -5.03 9.39
C GLU A 61 6.83 -3.99 9.75
N GLU A 62 8.01 -4.05 9.09
CA GLU A 62 9.11 -3.10 9.28
C GLU A 62 8.68 -1.64 8.98
N MET A 63 7.92 -1.42 7.90
CA MET A 63 7.36 -0.10 7.60
C MET A 63 6.20 0.29 8.52
N ASP A 64 5.41 -0.68 8.98
CA ASP A 64 4.25 -0.44 9.83
C ASP A 64 4.66 0.05 11.23
N GLU A 65 5.73 -0.52 11.80
CA GLU A 65 6.29 -0.07 13.08
C GLU A 65 6.75 1.39 13.01
N ASP A 66 7.48 1.76 11.96
CA ASP A 66 7.94 3.15 11.74
C ASP A 66 6.77 4.12 11.49
N PHE A 67 5.75 3.69 10.74
CA PHE A 67 4.56 4.51 10.49
C PHE A 67 3.70 4.72 11.75
N SER A 68 3.52 3.67 12.55
CA SER A 68 2.73 3.69 13.79
C SER A 68 3.37 4.60 14.85
N LEU A 69 4.71 4.63 14.91
CA LEU A 69 5.47 5.54 15.79
C LEU A 69 5.48 7.00 15.28
N GLY A 70 5.30 7.21 13.97
CA GLY A 70 5.34 8.52 13.31
C GLY A 70 4.03 9.33 13.28
N GLY A 71 2.89 8.76 13.69
CA GLY A 71 1.63 9.51 13.79
C GLY A 71 0.83 9.60 12.48
N GLY A 72 0.58 8.47 11.85
CA GLY A 72 -0.33 8.35 10.70
C GLY A 72 -1.81 8.50 11.08
N GLY A 73 -2.27 9.74 11.28
CA GLY A 73 -3.71 10.04 11.26
C GLY A 73 -4.32 9.66 9.91
N ASN A 74 -5.48 9.01 9.96
CA ASN A 74 -6.29 8.54 8.82
C ASN A 74 -6.11 9.37 7.53
N ILE A 75 -5.63 8.71 6.48
CA ILE A 75 -5.84 9.10 5.07
C ILE A 75 -7.11 8.43 4.53
#